data_AF-A0A2Z3HQA0-F1
#
_entry.id   AF-A0A2Z3HQA0-F1
#
_cell.length_a   1.000
_cell.length_b   1.000
_cell.length_c   1.000
_cell.angle_alpha   90.00
_cell.angle_beta   90.00
_cell.angle_gamma   90.00
#
_symmetry.space_group_name_H-M   'P 1'
#
loop_
_entity.id
_entity.type
_entity.pdbx_description
1 polymer ?
#
loop_
_entity_poly.entity_id
_entity_poly.type
_entity_poly.pdbx_seq_one_letter_code
_entity_poly.pdbx_strand_id
1 'polypeptide(L)' 'MLKMKSACERCAAALPADRTGAFICSFECTFCEACAGGELAGACPNCSGVLLPRPPRAAALLERFPPEG' A
#
# COMPACT_ATOMS: atom_id res chain seq x y z
N MET A 1 -0.62 6.47 12.84
CA MET A 1 -0.09 5.16 12.41
C MET A 1 -0.47 4.97 10.96
N LEU A 2 0.27 4.18 10.19
CA LEU A 2 -0.08 3.91 8.80
C LEU A 2 -1.46 3.26 8.72
N LYS A 3 -2.36 3.78 7.86
CA LYS A 3 -3.74 3.31 7.76
C LYS A 3 -3.88 1.88 7.20
N MET A 4 -2.87 1.43 6.47
CA MET A 4 -2.82 0.10 5.83
C MET A 4 -4.03 -0.14 4.92
N LYS A 5 -4.24 0.73 3.93
CA LYS A 5 -5.31 0.60 2.94
C LYS A 5 -5.41 -0.82 2.37
N SER A 6 -6.60 -1.40 2.41
CA SER A 6 -6.85 -2.81 2.08
C SER A 6 -6.91 -3.11 0.58
N ALA A 7 -6.88 -2.09 -0.28
CA ALA A 7 -7.00 -2.24 -1.73
C ALA A 7 -6.04 -1.29 -2.49
N CYS A 8 -5.61 -1.73 -3.68
CA CYS A 8 -4.86 -0.91 -4.62
C CYS A 8 -5.73 0.22 -5.17
N GLU A 9 -5.28 1.47 -5.07
CA GLU A 9 -6.06 2.63 -5.51
C GLU A 9 -6.22 2.73 -7.04
N ARG A 10 -5.46 1.95 -7.82
CA ARG A 10 -5.57 1.89 -9.29
C ARG A 10 -6.45 0.74 -9.79
N CYS A 11 -6.26 -0.46 -9.25
CA CYS A 11 -6.89 -1.68 -9.80
C CYS A 11 -7.77 -2.45 -8.80
N ALA A 12 -7.97 -1.91 -7.58
CA ALA A 12 -8.75 -2.52 -6.50
C ALA A 12 -8.28 -3.91 -6.03
N ALA A 13 -7.11 -4.39 -6.47
CA ALA A 13 -6.52 -5.63 -5.97
C ALA A 13 -6.35 -5.56 -4.44
N ALA A 14 -6.70 -6.65 -3.75
CA ALA A 14 -6.58 -6.75 -2.30
C ALA A 14 -5.12 -6.63 -1.84
N LEU A 15 -4.90 -5.86 -0.77
CA LEU A 15 -3.60 -5.57 -0.17
C LEU A 15 -3.61 -5.87 1.32
N PRO A 16 -3.41 -7.15 1.70
CA PRO A 16 -3.36 -7.57 3.09
C PRO A 16 -2.35 -6.75 3.90
N ALA A 17 -2.72 -6.43 5.14
CA ALA A 17 -1.87 -5.60 5.99
C ALA A 17 -0.66 -6.37 6.54
N ASP A 18 -0.73 -7.69 6.60
CA ASP A 18 0.26 -8.58 7.21
C ASP A 18 1.23 -9.21 6.23
N ARG A 19 1.16 -8.83 4.95
CA ARG A 19 2.04 -9.34 3.89
C ARG A 19 2.67 -8.22 3.08
N THR A 20 3.79 -8.54 2.45
CA THR A 20 4.43 -7.68 1.45
C THR A 20 3.58 -7.59 0.17
N GLY A 21 3.97 -6.73 -0.78
CA GLY A 21 3.30 -6.59 -2.09
C GLY A 21 2.44 -5.33 -2.22
N ALA A 22 2.38 -4.50 -1.17
CA ALA A 22 1.86 -3.14 -1.24
C ALA A 22 3.01 -2.13 -1.30
N PHE A 23 2.81 -1.05 -2.04
CA PHE A 23 3.73 0.08 -2.17
C PHE A 23 2.98 1.36 -1.77
N ILE A 24 3.71 2.32 -1.20
CA ILE A 24 3.13 3.51 -0.59
C ILE A 24 3.99 4.76 -0.84
N CYS A 25 3.36 5.93 -0.96
CA CYS A 25 4.04 7.23 -0.96
C CYS A 25 3.94 7.94 0.41
N SER A 26 4.56 9.11 0.55
CA SER A 26 4.53 9.92 1.79
C SER A 26 3.13 10.42 2.21
N PHE A 27 2.16 10.39 1.29
CA PHE A 27 0.76 10.75 1.54
C PHE A 27 -0.16 9.53 1.72
N GLU A 28 0.43 8.36 1.90
CA GLU A 28 -0.29 7.09 2.08
C GLU A 28 -1.18 6.67 0.91
N CYS A 29 -0.94 7.16 -0.32
CA CYS A 29 -1.48 6.51 -1.52
C CYS A 29 -0.87 5.13 -1.66
N THR A 30 -1.70 4.09 -1.83
CA THR A 30 -1.29 2.69 -1.79
C THR A 30 -1.59 1.97 -3.11
N PHE A 31 -0.61 1.21 -3.61
CA PHE A 31 -0.70 0.47 -4.87
C PHE A 31 -0.13 -0.94 -4.72
N CYS A 32 -0.62 -1.89 -5.52
CA CYS A 32 0.00 -3.22 -5.60
C CYS A 32 1.33 -3.18 -6.34
N GLU A 33 2.19 -4.17 -6.09
CA GLU A 33 3.48 -4.35 -6.75
C GLU A 33 3.39 -4.26 -8.28
N ALA A 34 2.40 -4.92 -8.89
CA ALA A 34 2.20 -4.90 -10.34
C ALA A 34 1.90 -3.48 -10.88
N CYS A 35 1.12 -2.67 -10.16
CA CYS A 35 0.86 -1.29 -10.57
C CYS A 35 2.08 -0.40 -10.33
N ALA A 36 2.73 -0.54 -9.16
CA ALA A 36 3.89 0.24 -8.78
C ALA A 36 5.08 0.03 -9.73
N GLY A 37 5.38 -1.22 -10.11
CA GLY A 37 6.47 -1.53 -11.04
C GLY A 37 6.09 -1.45 -12.53
N GLY A 38 4.80 -1.49 -12.85
CA GLY A 38 4.28 -1.39 -14.21
C GLY A 38 3.95 0.05 -14.60
N GLU A 39 2.66 0.33 -14.83
CA GLU A 39 2.14 1.61 -15.33
C GLU A 39 2.61 2.84 -14.54
N LEU A 40 2.83 2.67 -13.23
CA LEU A 40 3.22 3.79 -12.37
C LEU A 40 4.74 4.03 -12.35
N ALA A 41 5.56 3.10 -12.88
CA ALA A 41 7.01 3.22 -12.98
C ALA A 41 7.71 3.72 -11.69
N GLY A 42 7.21 3.28 -10.52
CA GLY A 42 7.73 3.66 -9.21
C GLY A 42 7.32 5.07 -8.72
N ALA A 43 6.45 5.78 -9.44
CA ALA A 43 5.99 7.12 -9.09
C ALA A 43 4.48 7.13 -8.77
N CYS A 44 4.11 7.82 -7.69
CA CYS A 44 2.71 7.99 -7.31
C CYS A 44 2.00 8.91 -8.32
N PRO A 45 0.88 8.48 -8.92
CA PRO A 45 0.15 9.29 -9.90
C PRO A 45 -0.55 10.51 -9.27
N ASN A 46 -0.73 10.52 -7.94
CA ASN A 46 -1.46 11.56 -7.24
C ASN A 46 -0.56 12.68 -6.70
N CYS A 47 0.67 12.36 -6.31
CA CYS A 47 1.59 13.32 -5.67
C CYS A 47 2.98 13.38 -6.32
N SER A 48 3.20 12.62 -7.40
CA SER A 48 4.48 12.53 -8.13
C SER A 48 5.69 12.07 -7.28
N GLY A 49 5.45 11.62 -6.05
CA GLY A 49 6.49 11.12 -5.14
C GLY A 49 6.84 9.67 -5.42
N VAL A 50 7.97 9.21 -4.87
CA VAL A 50 8.40 7.82 -4.98
C VAL A 50 7.44 6.86 -4.28
N LEU A 51 7.19 5.71 -4.91
CA LEU A 51 6.52 4.57 -4.30
C LEU A 51 7.57 3.64 -3.69
N LEU A 52 7.47 3.42 -2.38
CA LEU A 52 8.34 2.51 -1.64
C LEU A 52 7.55 1.31 -1.12
N PRO A 53 8.18 0.15 -0.88
CA PRO A 53 7.51 -0.98 -0.24
C PRO A 53 6.85 -0.57 1.07
N ARG A 54 5.55 -0.88 1.20
CA ARG A 54 4.78 -0.66 2.43
C ARG A 54 5.16 -1.76 3.43
N PRO A 55 5.67 -1.43 4.62
CA PRO A 55 5.99 -2.44 5.62
C PRO A 55 4.72 -3.18 6.08
N PRO A 56 4.76 -4.52 6.21
CA PRO A 56 3.64 -5.27 6.76
C PRO A 56 3.48 -5.00 8.26
N ARG A 57 2.23 -4.97 8.72
CA ARG A 57 1.87 -4.95 10.14
C ARG A 57 2.05 -6.35 10.70
N ALA A 58 2.70 -6.45 11.87
CA ALA A 58 2.84 -7.74 12.56
C ALA A 58 1.47 -8.37 12.83
N ALA A 59 1.35 -9.68 12.61
CA ALA A 59 0.09 -10.40 12.75
C ALA A 59 -0.58 -10.20 14.13
N ALA A 60 0.22 -10.23 15.21
CA ALA A 60 -0.26 -10.01 16.59
C ALA A 60 -0.84 -8.61 16.84
N LEU A 61 -0.63 -7.66 15.93
CA LEU A 61 -1.12 -6.28 16.03
C LEU A 61 -2.35 -6.01 15.14
N LEU A 62 -2.80 -6.97 14.33
CA LEU A 62 -3.93 -6.77 13.40
C LEU A 62 -5.26 -6.54 14.12
N GLU A 63 -5.55 -7.28 15.18
CA GLU A 63 -6.81 -7.12 15.93
C GLU A 63 -6.89 -5.75 16.60
N ARG A 64 -5.78 -5.31 17.19
CA ARG A 64 -5.70 -4.02 17.88
C ARG A 64 -5.64 -2.83 16.91
N PHE A 65 -5.05 -3.05 15.74
CA PHE A 65 -4.87 -2.05 14.70
C PHE A 65 -5.24 -2.69 13.34
N PRO A 66 -6.53 -2.70 12.98
CA PRO A 66 -6.97 -3.29 11.71
C PRO A 66 -6.55 -2.42 10.51
N PRO A 67 -6.50 -2.97 9.29
CA PRO A 67 -6.44 -2.15 8.07
C PRO A 67 -7.69 -1.30 7.91
N GLU A 68 -7.56 -0.15 7.26
CA GLU A 68 -8.68 0.70 6.86
C GLU A 68 -9.02 0.49 5.38
N GLY A 69 -10.31 0.57 5.02
CA GLY A 69 -10.79 0.50 3.64
C GLY A 69 -11.65 -0.71 3.35
#